data_AF-A0A2H3FU96-F1
#
_entry.id   AF-A0A2H3FU96-F1
#
_cell.length_a   1.000
_cell.length_b   1.000
_cell.length_c   1.000
_cell.angle_alpha   90.00
_cell.angle_beta   90.00
_cell.angle_gamma   90.00
#
_symmetry.space_group_name_H-M   'P 1'
#
loop_
_entity.id
_entity.type
_entity.pdbx_description
1 polymer ?
#
loop_
_entity_poly.entity_id
_entity_poly.type
_entity_poly.pdbx_seq_one_letter_code
_entity_poly.pdbx_strand_id
1 'polypeptide(L)'
;MSNKIEHQTAVNVSNEKWYFPQELRDGLQPFNLSNETIAETLACAWEYSRCVIPNWTSWERYLAFNRTIIIAIVAEFRGDLIPEINSKNIIGYDVDDLLSTLFGGTSMREDMSREFRTFLLISAEKSRKQRDSELFGRYLNALAKSPQWWFRLRDCDALARYTIASALACNGFSEIPFREEQLQLVAELSDTLYDAVAFYKHRAEGETNSTFGYVGSEMRLENYREYREILWALDVKWAHDPAKRCVLNFIRPFGGPIHMMTRRYRFVEDGLMIGRPETDQVVELTRANFKLWHKVDSDIVKPDKDGRYMDTITKFDKLMLPGFCGLLESSARKHCSYCSNAVSSSLDIRRFGGVRLCDECKANWRSFMRAARARFAAAFPEIKEEVLKGWQCCGSSSS
;
A
#
# COMPACT_ATOMS: atom_id res chain seq x y z
N MET A 1 2.33 -43.47 18.34
CA MET A 1 3.53 -42.82 17.77
C MET A 1 3.20 -41.34 17.60
N SER A 2 3.77 -40.48 18.45
CA SER A 2 3.53 -39.04 18.43
C SER A 2 4.56 -38.39 17.52
N ASN A 3 4.12 -37.86 16.38
CA ASN A 3 4.98 -37.10 15.48
C ASN A 3 5.30 -35.76 16.15
N LYS A 4 6.47 -35.68 16.78
CA LYS A 4 7.10 -34.40 17.12
C LYS A 4 7.43 -33.70 15.80
N ILE A 5 6.66 -32.68 15.47
CA ILE A 5 7.04 -31.71 14.44
C ILE A 5 8.25 -30.98 15.01
N GLU A 6 9.43 -31.25 14.47
CA GLU A 6 10.63 -30.45 14.72
C GLU A 6 10.35 -29.03 14.20
N HIS A 7 10.14 -28.10 15.13
CA HIS A 7 10.08 -26.69 14.81
C HIS A 7 11.47 -26.26 14.34
N GLN A 8 11.56 -25.79 13.09
CA GLN A 8 12.74 -25.10 12.58
C GLN A 8 13.13 -24.00 13.57
N THR A 9 14.35 -24.10 14.10
CA THR A 9 14.98 -23.08 14.94
C THR A 9 14.93 -21.74 14.21
N ALA A 10 14.42 -20.72 14.91
CA ALA A 10 14.37 -19.35 14.39
C ALA A 10 15.76 -18.94 13.91
N VAL A 11 15.85 -18.48 12.66
CA VAL A 11 17.08 -17.92 12.10
C VAL A 11 17.55 -16.81 13.03
N ASN A 12 18.79 -16.90 13.52
CA ASN A 12 19.36 -15.89 14.41
C ASN A 12 19.60 -14.60 13.60
N VAL A 13 18.79 -13.58 13.89
CA VAL A 13 18.69 -12.32 13.12
C VAL A 13 19.80 -11.32 13.51
N SER A 14 20.63 -11.64 14.53
CA SER A 14 21.63 -10.73 15.10
C SER A 14 22.86 -10.42 14.21
N ASN A 15 22.87 -10.86 12.94
CA ASN A 15 24.00 -10.72 12.01
C ASN A 15 23.59 -10.08 10.66
N GLU A 16 22.44 -9.43 10.59
CA GLU A 16 21.98 -8.83 9.35
C GLU A 16 22.86 -7.65 8.92
N LYS A 17 23.13 -7.59 7.61
CA LYS A 17 23.89 -6.49 6.98
C LYS A 17 22.91 -5.56 6.28
N TRP A 18 23.10 -4.26 6.48
CA TRP A 18 22.26 -3.22 5.89
C TRP A 18 22.89 -2.65 4.63
N TYR A 19 22.15 -2.66 3.52
CA TYR A 19 22.64 -2.16 2.23
C TYR A 19 21.75 -1.02 1.75
N PHE A 20 22.33 0.18 1.66
CA PHE A 20 21.70 1.36 1.11
C PHE A 20 22.78 2.43 0.78
N PRO A 21 22.51 3.38 -0.14
CA PRO A 21 23.39 4.50 -0.40
C PRO A 21 23.58 5.37 0.83
N GLN A 22 24.82 5.79 1.11
CA GLN A 22 25.15 6.58 2.29
C GLN A 22 24.42 7.93 2.28
N GLU A 23 24.12 8.47 1.10
CA GLU A 23 23.37 9.71 0.86
C GLU A 23 21.96 9.69 1.44
N LEU A 24 21.39 8.50 1.71
CA LEU A 24 20.13 8.41 2.44
C LEU A 24 20.27 8.85 3.89
N ARG A 25 21.47 8.83 4.48
CA ARG A 25 21.68 9.35 5.85
C ARG A 25 21.72 10.87 5.91
N ASP A 26 22.00 11.53 4.80
CA ASP A 26 22.18 12.98 4.78
C ASP A 26 20.87 13.69 5.15
N GLY A 27 20.94 14.56 6.16
CA GLY A 27 19.78 15.31 6.65
C GLY A 27 18.90 14.57 7.65
N LEU A 28 19.09 13.25 7.86
CA LEU A 28 18.39 12.55 8.94
C LEU A 28 18.78 13.15 10.29
N GLN A 29 17.78 13.63 11.03
CA GLN A 29 18.00 14.08 12.40
C GLN A 29 17.95 12.88 13.34
N PRO A 30 18.67 12.92 14.48
CA PRO A 30 18.46 11.95 15.53
C PRO A 30 16.99 12.00 15.99
N PHE A 31 16.27 10.90 15.81
CA PHE A 31 14.92 10.71 16.37
C PHE A 31 14.94 9.52 17.32
N ASN A 32 13.88 9.36 18.11
CA ASN A 32 13.78 8.38 19.18
C ASN A 32 13.59 6.93 18.68
N LEU A 33 14.57 6.45 17.91
CA LEU A 33 14.73 5.08 17.39
C LEU A 33 16.19 4.66 17.52
N SER A 34 16.44 3.35 17.65
CA SER A 34 17.79 2.82 17.73
C SER A 34 18.52 2.97 16.38
N ASN A 35 19.85 3.02 16.41
CA ASN A 35 20.67 3.04 15.18
C ASN A 35 20.39 1.84 14.26
N GLU A 36 20.05 0.70 14.84
CA GLU A 36 19.66 -0.51 14.12
C GLU A 36 18.32 -0.33 13.41
N THR A 37 17.29 0.18 14.10
CA THR A 37 15.99 0.48 13.48
C THR A 37 16.11 1.52 12.38
N ILE A 38 16.98 2.53 12.55
CA ILE A 38 17.27 3.50 11.50
C ILE A 38 17.89 2.81 10.29
N ALA A 39 18.94 2.00 10.50
CA ALA A 39 19.59 1.28 9.41
C ALA A 39 18.63 0.32 8.68
N GLU A 40 17.76 -0.38 9.42
CA GLU A 40 16.71 -1.22 8.86
C GLU A 40 15.70 -0.43 8.03
N THR A 41 15.27 0.74 8.50
CA THR A 41 14.33 1.61 7.78
C THR A 41 14.94 2.06 6.45
N LEU A 42 16.21 2.49 6.45
CA LEU A 42 16.93 2.92 5.25
C LEU A 42 17.10 1.77 4.25
N ALA A 43 17.50 0.59 4.73
CA ALA A 43 17.62 -0.60 3.90
C ALA A 43 16.27 -1.02 3.29
N CYS A 44 15.21 -1.02 4.10
CA CYS A 44 13.85 -1.37 3.64
C CYS A 44 13.36 -0.40 2.57
N ALA A 45 13.58 0.92 2.74
CA ALA A 45 13.21 1.91 1.74
C ALA A 45 13.98 1.73 0.43
N TRP A 46 15.29 1.45 0.51
CA TRP A 46 16.12 1.17 -0.66
C TRP A 46 15.67 -0.10 -1.39
N GLU A 47 15.41 -1.17 -0.64
CA GLU A 47 14.91 -2.45 -1.17
C GLU A 47 13.56 -2.32 -1.86
N TYR A 48 12.63 -1.56 -1.26
CA TYR A 48 11.35 -1.23 -1.87
C TYR A 48 11.58 -0.47 -3.18
N SER A 49 12.32 0.64 -3.12
CA SER A 49 12.49 1.56 -4.24
C SER A 49 13.15 0.90 -5.46
N ARG A 50 14.19 0.08 -5.25
CA ARG A 50 14.85 -0.66 -6.34
C ARG A 50 13.97 -1.73 -6.96
N CYS A 51 12.96 -2.19 -6.23
CA CYS A 51 11.99 -3.16 -6.71
C CYS A 51 10.96 -2.46 -7.59
N VAL A 52 10.34 -1.37 -7.11
CA VAL A 52 9.25 -0.67 -7.80
C VAL A 52 9.68 0.32 -8.88
N ILE A 53 10.89 0.87 -8.78
CA ILE A 53 11.50 1.77 -9.77
C ILE A 53 12.90 1.21 -10.10
N PRO A 54 12.98 0.10 -10.87
CA PRO A 54 14.24 -0.59 -11.12
C PRO A 54 15.17 0.18 -12.08
N ASN A 55 14.65 1.18 -12.79
CA ASN A 55 15.41 2.04 -13.69
C ASN A 55 15.07 3.51 -13.40
N TRP A 56 16.05 4.38 -13.55
CA TRP A 56 15.92 5.83 -13.45
C TRP A 56 16.84 6.49 -14.48
N THR A 57 16.64 7.77 -14.73
CA THR A 57 17.57 8.65 -15.46
C THR A 57 18.01 9.85 -14.61
N SER A 58 17.30 10.14 -13.50
CA SER A 58 17.66 11.17 -12.52
C SER A 58 17.92 10.54 -11.15
N TRP A 59 19.19 10.49 -10.75
CA TRP A 59 19.60 10.02 -9.41
C TRP A 59 19.02 10.90 -8.31
N GLU A 60 18.97 12.21 -8.52
CA GLU A 60 18.44 13.17 -7.55
C GLU A 60 16.97 12.92 -7.23
N ARG A 61 16.13 12.74 -8.26
CA ARG A 61 14.71 12.37 -8.09
C ARG A 61 14.57 11.01 -7.42
N TYR A 62 15.39 10.05 -7.82
CA TYR A 62 15.35 8.72 -7.25
C TYR A 62 15.73 8.71 -5.75
N LEU A 63 16.74 9.49 -5.35
CA LEU A 63 17.07 9.70 -3.94
C LEU A 63 15.94 10.41 -3.19
N ALA A 64 15.32 11.44 -3.79
CA ALA A 64 14.18 12.12 -3.19
C ALA A 64 13.01 11.15 -2.94
N PHE A 65 12.69 10.30 -3.92
CA PHE A 65 11.70 9.24 -3.75
C PHE A 65 12.07 8.28 -2.60
N ASN A 66 13.31 7.79 -2.55
CA ASN A 66 13.74 6.93 -1.44
C ASN A 66 13.55 7.59 -0.07
N ARG A 67 13.86 8.89 0.06
CA ARG A 67 13.63 9.65 1.30
C ARG A 67 12.14 9.78 1.64
N THR A 68 11.26 9.94 0.65
CA THR A 68 9.81 9.89 0.89
C THR A 68 9.35 8.51 1.37
N ILE A 69 9.92 7.42 0.83
CA ILE A 69 9.63 6.06 1.31
C ILE A 69 10.15 5.82 2.74
N ILE A 70 11.30 6.40 3.11
CA ILE A 70 11.80 6.35 4.50
C ILE A 70 10.78 6.99 5.45
N ILE A 71 10.29 8.18 5.11
CA ILE A 71 9.22 8.85 5.88
C ILE A 71 7.97 7.96 5.94
N ALA A 72 7.59 7.36 4.80
CA ALA A 72 6.40 6.53 4.71
C ALA A 72 6.47 5.29 5.61
N ILE A 73 7.60 4.59 5.62
CA ILE A 73 7.82 3.44 6.50
C ILE A 73 7.71 3.88 7.96
N VAL A 74 8.36 4.98 8.36
CA VAL A 74 8.23 5.51 9.73
C VAL A 74 6.78 5.84 10.08
N ALA A 75 6.02 6.42 9.16
CA ALA A 75 4.60 6.70 9.37
C ALA A 75 3.78 5.43 9.60
N GLU A 76 4.11 4.31 8.97
CA GLU A 76 3.39 3.05 9.11
C GLU A 76 3.65 2.32 10.43
N PHE A 77 4.86 2.41 11.01
CA PHE A 77 5.17 1.68 12.26
C PHE A 77 5.30 2.58 13.50
N ARG A 78 5.50 3.90 13.33
CA ARG A 78 5.66 4.92 14.39
C ARG A 78 5.03 6.26 14.01
N GLY A 79 3.72 6.28 13.80
CA GLY A 79 2.96 7.49 13.46
C GLY A 79 3.03 8.60 14.52
N ASP A 80 3.44 8.28 15.75
CA ASP A 80 3.74 9.27 16.79
C ASP A 80 4.95 10.15 16.47
N LEU A 81 5.89 9.66 15.65
CA LEU A 81 7.05 10.41 15.17
C LEU A 81 6.75 11.29 13.96
N ILE A 82 5.57 11.14 13.35
CA ILE A 82 5.09 12.04 12.33
C ILE A 82 4.47 13.24 13.06
N PRO A 83 5.12 14.41 13.07
CA PRO A 83 4.56 15.63 13.67
C PRO A 83 3.25 16.03 12.99
N GLU A 84 2.64 17.14 13.41
CA GLU A 84 1.45 17.67 12.72
C GLU A 84 1.62 17.69 11.20
N ILE A 85 0.53 17.43 10.48
CA ILE A 85 0.50 17.19 9.04
C ILE A 85 1.11 18.28 8.13
N ASN A 86 1.32 19.48 8.68
CA ASN A 86 1.97 20.60 7.99
C ASN A 86 3.45 20.77 8.36
N SER A 87 4.02 19.83 9.11
CA SER A 87 5.44 19.92 9.45
C SER A 87 6.24 19.87 8.17
N LYS A 88 6.99 20.94 7.94
CA LYS A 88 7.92 21.05 6.83
C LYS A 88 9.02 19.99 6.93
N ASN A 89 9.43 19.68 8.17
CA ASN A 89 10.47 18.70 8.44
C ASN A 89 9.88 17.46 9.13
N ILE A 90 10.10 16.28 8.55
CA ILE A 90 9.73 14.99 9.15
C ILE A 90 10.99 14.15 9.20
N ILE A 91 11.36 13.66 10.40
CA ILE A 91 12.57 12.86 10.67
C ILE A 91 13.88 13.45 10.12
N GLY A 92 13.93 14.77 9.94
CA GLY A 92 15.07 15.50 9.40
C GLY A 92 14.95 15.92 7.94
N TYR A 93 14.07 15.29 7.16
CA TYR A 93 13.85 15.65 5.76
C TYR A 93 12.81 16.75 5.59
N ASP A 94 13.10 17.68 4.70
CA ASP A 94 12.16 18.70 4.25
C ASP A 94 11.21 18.10 3.19
N VAL A 95 9.95 17.89 3.56
CA VAL A 95 8.95 17.24 2.70
C VAL A 95 8.65 18.08 1.47
N ASP A 96 8.61 19.41 1.60
CA ASP A 96 8.32 20.29 0.48
C ASP A 96 9.48 20.31 -0.53
N ASP A 97 10.72 20.29 -0.02
CA ASP A 97 11.90 20.17 -0.85
C ASP A 97 11.93 18.83 -1.59
N LEU A 98 11.72 17.71 -0.88
CA LEU A 98 11.69 16.37 -1.49
C LEU A 98 10.64 16.27 -2.61
N LEU A 99 9.42 16.75 -2.36
CA LEU A 99 8.34 16.72 -3.36
C LEU A 99 8.63 17.68 -4.52
N SER A 100 9.31 18.79 -4.27
CA SER A 100 9.74 19.74 -5.31
C SER A 100 10.87 19.17 -6.16
N THR A 101 11.84 18.47 -5.56
CA THR A 101 12.89 17.75 -6.28
C THR A 101 12.29 16.65 -7.14
N LEU A 102 11.40 15.84 -6.57
CA LEU A 102 10.83 14.67 -7.24
C LEU A 102 9.91 15.07 -8.41
N PHE A 103 9.01 16.03 -8.21
CA PHE A 103 7.97 16.39 -9.19
C PHE A 103 8.11 17.79 -9.80
N GLY A 104 9.18 18.52 -9.49
CA GLY A 104 9.44 19.85 -10.06
C GLY A 104 9.43 19.83 -11.59
N GLY A 105 8.72 20.79 -12.20
CA GLY A 105 8.57 20.85 -13.66
C GLY A 105 7.71 19.75 -14.28
N THR A 106 7.00 18.95 -13.49
CA THR A 106 6.00 17.98 -13.96
C THR A 106 4.58 18.49 -13.70
N SER A 107 3.60 18.03 -14.48
CA SER A 107 2.18 18.33 -14.23
C SER A 107 1.63 17.62 -12.99
N MET A 108 2.36 16.63 -12.46
CA MET A 108 1.95 15.76 -11.35
C MET A 108 2.19 16.38 -9.97
N ARG A 109 2.94 17.49 -9.88
CA ARG A 109 3.47 18.02 -8.61
C ARG A 109 2.42 18.25 -7.53
N GLU A 110 1.35 18.95 -7.87
CA GLU A 110 0.33 19.32 -6.89
C GLU A 110 -0.46 18.10 -6.41
N ASP A 111 -0.90 17.26 -7.35
CA ASP A 111 -1.65 16.04 -7.03
C ASP A 111 -0.83 15.06 -6.21
N MET A 112 0.43 14.83 -6.56
CA MET A 112 1.29 13.89 -5.83
C MET A 112 1.73 14.43 -4.47
N SER A 113 1.83 15.76 -4.33
CA SER A 113 2.01 16.38 -3.01
C SER A 113 0.81 16.11 -2.11
N ARG A 114 -0.42 16.30 -2.61
CA ARG A 114 -1.65 15.97 -1.88
C ARG A 114 -1.75 14.48 -1.58
N GLU A 115 -1.39 13.62 -2.54
CA GLU A 115 -1.39 12.17 -2.39
C GLU A 115 -0.51 11.73 -1.23
N PHE A 116 0.75 12.17 -1.22
CA PHE A 116 1.70 11.81 -0.18
C PHE A 116 1.29 12.33 1.19
N ARG A 117 0.79 13.57 1.27
CA ARG A 117 0.29 14.16 2.52
C ARG A 117 -0.94 13.43 3.05
N THR A 118 -1.83 12.98 2.16
CA THR A 118 -3.00 12.16 2.54
C THR A 118 -2.56 10.82 3.10
N PHE A 119 -1.61 10.16 2.45
CA PHE A 119 -1.01 8.93 2.96
C PHE A 119 -0.41 9.15 4.35
N LEU A 120 0.42 10.19 4.54
CA LEU A 120 1.04 10.48 5.83
C LEU A 120 0.00 10.69 6.94
N LEU A 121 -1.10 11.40 6.63
CA LEU A 121 -2.19 11.60 7.58
C LEU A 121 -2.73 10.27 8.09
N ILE A 122 -3.14 9.42 7.16
CA ILE A 122 -3.88 8.20 7.46
C ILE A 122 -2.95 7.13 8.03
N SER A 123 -1.77 6.94 7.45
CA SER A 123 -0.77 5.99 7.94
C SER A 123 -0.32 6.34 9.34
N ALA A 124 -0.10 7.63 9.64
CA ALA A 124 0.20 8.06 11.00
C ALA A 124 -0.97 7.78 11.95
N GLU A 125 -2.22 8.07 11.57
CA GLU A 125 -3.38 7.75 12.42
C GLU A 125 -3.54 6.24 12.67
N LYS A 126 -3.32 5.39 11.66
CA LYS A 126 -3.36 3.91 11.78
C LYS A 126 -2.35 3.37 12.79
N SER A 127 -1.17 3.97 12.83
CA SER A 127 -0.02 3.54 13.63
C SER A 127 0.14 4.31 14.95
N ARG A 128 -0.55 5.44 15.11
CA ARG A 128 -0.68 6.16 16.39
C ARG A 128 -1.41 5.29 17.42
N LYS A 129 -1.12 5.56 18.70
CA LYS A 129 -1.70 4.86 19.84
C LYS A 129 -3.21 5.11 20.00
N GLN A 130 -3.69 6.29 19.58
CA GLN A 130 -5.08 6.71 19.73
C GLN A 130 -5.94 6.11 18.61
N ARG A 131 -6.42 4.88 18.82
CA ARG A 131 -7.27 4.15 17.86
C ARG A 131 -8.72 4.66 17.77
N ASP A 132 -9.13 5.55 18.69
CA ASP A 132 -10.47 6.14 18.76
C ASP A 132 -10.49 7.61 18.30
N SER A 133 -9.65 8.00 17.34
CA SER A 133 -9.77 9.33 16.73
C SER A 133 -11.01 9.38 15.83
N GLU A 134 -11.73 10.50 15.88
CA GLU A 134 -12.90 10.71 15.02
C GLU A 134 -12.53 10.55 13.53
N LEU A 135 -11.34 11.04 13.16
CA LEU A 135 -10.78 10.92 11.82
C LEU A 135 -10.66 9.46 11.39
N PHE A 136 -10.04 8.62 12.22
CA PHE A 136 -9.85 7.21 11.89
C PHE A 136 -11.17 6.44 11.87
N GLY A 137 -12.10 6.74 12.77
CA GLY A 137 -13.45 6.17 12.74
C GLY A 137 -14.21 6.49 11.43
N ARG A 138 -14.13 7.74 10.97
CA ARG A 138 -14.70 8.17 9.68
C ARG A 138 -14.00 7.51 8.49
N TYR A 139 -12.68 7.35 8.56
CA TYR A 139 -11.90 6.65 7.55
C TYR A 139 -12.33 5.18 7.41
N LEU A 140 -12.47 4.46 8.52
CA LEU A 140 -12.96 3.07 8.51
C LEU A 140 -14.37 2.95 7.90
N ASN A 141 -15.27 3.89 8.21
CA ASN A 141 -16.59 3.94 7.61
C ASN A 141 -16.51 4.23 6.09
N ALA A 142 -15.61 5.12 5.67
CA ALA A 142 -15.40 5.47 4.28
C ALA A 142 -14.88 4.28 3.45
N LEU A 143 -13.95 3.49 4.00
CA LEU A 143 -13.47 2.25 3.38
C LEU A 143 -14.59 1.27 3.05
N ALA A 144 -15.63 1.20 3.89
CA ALA A 144 -16.76 0.28 3.71
C ALA A 144 -17.86 0.81 2.78
N LYS A 145 -17.76 2.06 2.33
CA LYS A 145 -18.87 2.77 1.68
C LYS A 145 -19.17 2.26 0.27
N SER A 146 -18.15 2.10 -0.56
CA SER A 146 -18.28 1.53 -1.91
C SER A 146 -16.94 0.97 -2.39
N PRO A 147 -16.93 -0.02 -3.30
CA PRO A 147 -15.68 -0.54 -3.86
C PRO A 147 -14.88 0.50 -4.64
N GLN A 148 -15.52 1.48 -5.28
CA GLN A 148 -14.81 2.56 -6.00
C GLN A 148 -14.02 3.44 -5.04
N TRP A 149 -14.64 3.87 -3.94
CA TRP A 149 -13.94 4.66 -2.91
C TRP A 149 -12.91 3.82 -2.17
N TRP A 150 -13.19 2.54 -1.94
CA TRP A 150 -12.22 1.62 -1.38
C TRP A 150 -10.92 1.60 -2.16
N PHE A 151 -10.96 1.36 -3.48
CA PHE A 151 -9.73 1.33 -4.28
C PHE A 151 -9.01 2.67 -4.31
N ARG A 152 -9.74 3.80 -4.22
CA ARG A 152 -9.12 5.13 -4.13
C ARG A 152 -8.52 5.46 -2.74
N LEU A 153 -8.97 4.79 -1.70
CA LEU A 153 -8.36 4.91 -0.37
C LEU A 153 -7.24 3.90 -0.19
N ARG A 154 -7.37 2.72 -0.82
CA ARG A 154 -6.36 1.67 -0.83
C ARG A 154 -5.15 2.09 -1.66
N ASP A 155 -5.33 2.67 -2.84
CA ASP A 155 -4.21 3.11 -3.68
C ASP A 155 -3.38 4.21 -3.01
N CYS A 156 -4.03 5.12 -2.26
CA CYS A 156 -3.38 6.13 -1.46
C CYS A 156 -2.62 5.51 -0.29
N ASP A 157 -3.24 4.58 0.44
CA ASP A 157 -2.62 3.83 1.54
C ASP A 157 -1.45 2.94 1.07
N ALA A 158 -1.52 2.42 -0.15
CA ALA A 158 -0.47 1.64 -0.80
C ALA A 158 0.59 2.50 -1.51
N LEU A 159 0.36 3.83 -1.62
CA LEU A 159 1.13 4.75 -2.45
C LEU A 159 1.27 4.30 -3.92
N ALA A 160 0.28 3.62 -4.47
CA ALA A 160 0.38 3.03 -5.81
C ALA A 160 0.51 4.12 -6.90
N ARG A 161 -0.42 5.08 -6.94
CA ARG A 161 -0.37 6.19 -7.90
C ARG A 161 0.84 7.09 -7.68
N TYR A 162 1.18 7.35 -6.41
CA TYR A 162 2.36 8.12 -6.04
C TYR A 162 3.65 7.47 -6.56
N THR A 163 3.78 6.16 -6.42
CA THR A 163 4.94 5.41 -6.90
C THR A 163 4.98 5.37 -8.43
N ILE A 164 3.84 5.22 -9.10
CA ILE A 164 3.75 5.32 -10.57
C ILE A 164 4.25 6.68 -11.07
N ALA A 165 3.75 7.78 -10.48
CA ALA A 165 4.17 9.13 -10.83
C ALA A 165 5.67 9.35 -10.55
N SER A 166 6.17 8.81 -9.43
CA SER A 166 7.58 8.87 -9.07
C SER A 166 8.45 8.12 -10.07
N ALA A 167 8.02 6.92 -10.51
CA ALA A 167 8.72 6.13 -11.53
C ALA A 167 8.83 6.90 -12.85
N LEU A 168 7.75 7.54 -13.27
CA LEU A 168 7.70 8.39 -14.46
C LEU A 168 8.65 9.59 -14.31
N ALA A 169 8.55 10.32 -13.20
CA ALA A 169 9.37 11.50 -12.95
C ALA A 169 10.87 11.18 -12.84
N CYS A 170 11.24 10.05 -12.23
CA CYS A 170 12.61 9.56 -12.13
C CYS A 170 13.19 9.16 -13.49
N ASN A 171 12.35 8.86 -14.48
CA ASN A 171 12.73 8.51 -15.85
C ASN A 171 12.51 9.64 -16.86
N GLY A 172 12.24 10.87 -16.39
CA GLY A 172 12.16 12.07 -17.22
C GLY A 172 10.81 12.32 -17.89
N PHE A 173 9.76 11.59 -17.51
CA PHE A 173 8.40 11.89 -17.97
C PHE A 173 7.76 12.97 -17.10
N SER A 174 7.13 13.96 -17.74
CA SER A 174 6.48 15.09 -17.07
C SER A 174 5.00 14.88 -16.79
N GLU A 175 4.38 13.82 -17.34
CA GLU A 175 2.94 13.56 -17.27
C GLU A 175 2.64 12.07 -17.07
N ILE A 176 1.46 11.78 -16.52
CA ILE A 176 0.92 10.42 -16.44
C ILE A 176 0.26 10.06 -17.78
N PRO A 177 0.60 8.92 -18.41
CA PRO A 177 0.09 8.57 -19.74
C PRO A 177 -1.35 8.00 -19.71
N PHE A 178 -2.14 8.35 -18.70
CA PHE A 178 -3.47 7.80 -18.44
C PHE A 178 -4.46 8.89 -18.04
N ARG A 179 -5.71 8.71 -18.46
CA ARG A 179 -6.84 9.46 -17.88
C ARG A 179 -7.16 8.93 -16.48
N GLU A 180 -7.93 9.68 -15.70
CA GLU A 180 -8.26 9.31 -14.31
C GLU A 180 -8.88 7.90 -14.18
N GLU A 181 -9.81 7.53 -15.06
CA GLU A 181 -10.42 6.19 -15.07
C GLU A 181 -9.39 5.07 -15.29
N GLN A 182 -8.47 5.28 -16.24
CA GLN A 182 -7.40 4.34 -16.54
C GLN A 182 -6.42 4.23 -15.37
N LEU A 183 -6.06 5.36 -14.76
CA LEU A 183 -5.16 5.38 -13.61
C LEU A 183 -5.79 4.67 -12.39
N GLN A 184 -7.10 4.85 -12.17
CA GLN A 184 -7.83 4.14 -11.13
C GLN A 184 -7.80 2.63 -11.33
N LEU A 185 -8.01 2.17 -12.57
CA LEU A 185 -7.94 0.75 -12.89
C LEU A 185 -6.51 0.19 -12.75
N VAL A 186 -5.49 0.92 -13.17
CA VAL A 186 -4.08 0.52 -12.98
C VAL A 186 -3.74 0.38 -11.48
N ALA A 187 -4.21 1.31 -10.65
CA ALA A 187 -4.02 1.24 -9.21
C ALA A 187 -4.78 0.04 -8.59
N GLU A 188 -6.05 -0.13 -8.96
CA GLU A 188 -6.87 -1.29 -8.57
C GLU A 188 -6.21 -2.62 -8.94
N LEU A 189 -5.64 -2.72 -10.13
CA LEU A 189 -4.88 -3.89 -10.58
C LEU A 189 -3.69 -4.18 -9.67
N SER A 190 -2.93 -3.15 -9.35
CA SER A 190 -1.75 -3.25 -8.49
C SER A 190 -2.15 -3.72 -7.09
N ASP A 191 -3.13 -3.06 -6.48
CA ASP A 191 -3.58 -3.35 -5.12
C ASP A 191 -4.24 -4.73 -5.00
N THR A 192 -5.04 -5.13 -5.99
CA THR A 192 -5.69 -6.45 -5.98
C THR A 192 -4.66 -7.57 -6.04
N LEU A 193 -3.64 -7.44 -6.90
CA LEU A 193 -2.57 -8.42 -7.00
C LEU A 193 -1.73 -8.47 -5.71
N TYR A 194 -1.36 -7.31 -5.18
CA TYR A 194 -0.60 -7.20 -3.94
C TYR A 194 -1.36 -7.80 -2.75
N ASP A 195 -2.61 -7.39 -2.52
CA ASP A 195 -3.42 -7.84 -1.39
C ASP A 195 -3.67 -9.36 -1.42
N ALA A 196 -3.68 -9.97 -2.62
CA ALA A 196 -3.91 -11.40 -2.76
C ALA A 196 -2.70 -12.20 -2.27
N VAL A 197 -1.49 -11.71 -2.59
CA VAL A 197 -0.23 -12.32 -2.17
C VAL A 197 0.06 -12.01 -0.70
N ALA A 198 -0.19 -10.78 -0.28
CA ALA A 198 -0.04 -10.31 1.10
C ALA A 198 -1.14 -10.81 2.06
N PHE A 199 -2.13 -11.55 1.59
CA PHE A 199 -3.36 -11.88 2.31
C PHE A 199 -3.15 -12.35 3.76
N TYR A 200 -2.27 -13.33 3.99
CA TYR A 200 -2.04 -13.89 5.32
C TYR A 200 -1.23 -12.93 6.22
N LYS A 201 -0.26 -12.21 5.64
CA LYS A 201 0.45 -11.13 6.33
C LYS A 201 -0.52 -10.04 6.79
N HIS A 202 -1.35 -9.53 5.90
CA HIS A 202 -2.36 -8.52 6.23
C HIS A 202 -3.35 -8.99 7.30
N ARG A 203 -3.70 -10.29 7.33
CA ARG A 203 -4.50 -10.86 8.43
C ARG A 203 -3.75 -10.91 9.75
N ALA A 204 -2.47 -11.25 9.75
CA ALA A 204 -1.63 -11.26 10.94
C ALA A 204 -1.43 -9.83 11.50
N GLU A 205 -1.34 -8.84 10.61
CA GLU A 205 -1.19 -7.42 10.95
C GLU A 205 -2.48 -6.76 11.44
N GLY A 206 -3.63 -7.37 11.17
CA GLY A 206 -4.91 -6.70 11.37
C GLY A 206 -5.10 -5.53 10.41
N GLU A 207 -4.56 -5.62 9.19
CA GLU A 207 -4.65 -4.57 8.17
C GLU A 207 -6.11 -4.19 7.90
N THR A 208 -6.37 -2.89 7.86
CA THR A 208 -7.68 -2.32 7.54
C THR A 208 -7.89 -2.20 6.05
N ASN A 209 -6.79 -2.08 5.30
CA ASN A 209 -6.71 -1.82 3.87
C ASN A 209 -6.33 -3.09 3.10
N SER A 210 -7.13 -4.16 3.22
CA SER A 210 -6.96 -5.39 2.43
C SER A 210 -8.24 -5.76 1.71
N THR A 211 -8.19 -5.83 0.38
CA THR A 211 -9.34 -6.04 -0.51
C THR A 211 -10.15 -7.27 -0.11
N PHE A 212 -9.47 -8.34 0.26
CA PHE A 212 -10.11 -9.61 0.64
C PHE A 212 -10.70 -9.61 2.05
N GLY A 213 -10.49 -8.56 2.85
CA GLY A 213 -11.25 -8.30 4.07
C GLY A 213 -12.69 -7.85 3.79
N TYR A 214 -12.92 -7.24 2.63
CA TYR A 214 -14.21 -6.70 2.21
C TYR A 214 -14.92 -7.63 1.24
N VAL A 215 -14.21 -8.12 0.22
CA VAL A 215 -14.76 -8.99 -0.82
C VAL A 215 -14.95 -10.44 -0.34
N GLY A 216 -14.08 -10.91 0.57
CA GLY A 216 -14.03 -12.28 1.06
C GLY A 216 -12.87 -13.10 0.48
N SER A 217 -12.38 -14.07 1.26
CA SER A 217 -11.19 -14.86 0.93
C SER A 217 -11.39 -15.81 -0.26
N GLU A 218 -12.63 -16.23 -0.49
CA GLU A 218 -13.01 -17.12 -1.58
C GLU A 218 -12.77 -16.51 -2.96
N MET A 219 -12.84 -15.18 -3.08
CA MET A 219 -12.58 -14.47 -4.35
C MET A 219 -11.08 -14.30 -4.64
N ARG A 220 -10.19 -14.58 -3.67
CA ARG A 220 -8.75 -14.30 -3.76
C ARG A 220 -8.09 -14.93 -4.97
N LEU A 221 -8.31 -16.23 -5.17
CA LEU A 221 -7.67 -16.97 -6.25
C LEU A 221 -8.24 -16.59 -7.62
N GLU A 222 -9.56 -16.40 -7.70
CA GLU A 222 -10.25 -15.98 -8.92
C GLU A 222 -9.75 -14.59 -9.37
N ASN A 223 -9.81 -13.60 -8.48
CA ASN A 223 -9.39 -12.24 -8.82
C ASN A 223 -7.89 -12.17 -9.10
N TYR A 224 -7.02 -12.85 -8.34
CA TYR A 224 -5.59 -12.84 -8.67
C TYR A 224 -5.32 -13.36 -10.09
N ARG A 225 -5.99 -14.44 -10.51
CA ARG A 225 -5.85 -14.98 -11.87
C ARG A 225 -6.33 -13.98 -12.92
N GLU A 226 -7.53 -13.42 -12.74
CA GLU A 226 -8.11 -12.47 -13.69
C GLU A 226 -7.25 -11.22 -13.87
N TYR A 227 -6.85 -10.60 -12.75
CA TYR A 227 -6.05 -9.39 -12.79
C TYR A 227 -4.64 -9.65 -13.35
N ARG A 228 -4.06 -10.84 -13.11
CA ARG A 228 -2.78 -11.22 -13.71
C ARG A 228 -2.89 -11.36 -15.23
N GLU A 229 -3.97 -11.92 -15.74
CA GLU A 229 -4.19 -12.01 -17.19
C GLU A 229 -4.41 -10.63 -17.83
N ILE A 230 -5.10 -9.72 -17.14
CA ILE A 230 -5.21 -8.32 -17.54
C ILE A 230 -3.83 -7.66 -17.60
N LEU A 231 -2.98 -7.84 -16.58
CA LEU A 231 -1.60 -7.36 -16.58
C LEU A 231 -0.81 -7.90 -17.78
N TRP A 232 -0.94 -9.18 -18.10
CA TRP A 232 -0.26 -9.77 -19.27
C TRP A 232 -0.74 -9.18 -20.59
N ALA A 233 -2.04 -8.89 -20.74
CA ALA A 233 -2.55 -8.21 -21.92
C ALA A 233 -1.95 -6.79 -22.05
N LEU A 234 -1.91 -6.03 -20.94
CA LEU A 234 -1.28 -4.71 -20.90
C LEU A 234 0.23 -4.78 -21.18
N ASP A 235 0.93 -5.78 -20.63
CA ASP A 235 2.36 -6.03 -20.86
C ASP A 235 2.68 -6.16 -22.35
N VAL A 236 1.86 -6.92 -23.09
CA VAL A 236 2.03 -7.09 -24.54
C VAL A 236 1.78 -5.78 -25.27
N LYS A 237 0.69 -5.07 -24.96
CA LYS A 237 0.32 -3.85 -25.70
C LYS A 237 1.25 -2.68 -25.42
N TRP A 238 1.79 -2.58 -24.22
CA TRP A 238 2.64 -1.46 -23.80
C TRP A 238 4.14 -1.76 -23.94
N ALA A 239 4.52 -2.91 -24.50
CA ALA A 239 5.91 -3.37 -24.61
C ALA A 239 6.86 -2.36 -25.31
N HIS A 240 6.34 -1.53 -26.20
CA HIS A 240 7.11 -0.53 -26.96
C HIS A 240 6.88 0.91 -26.50
N ASP A 241 6.05 1.14 -25.48
CA ASP A 241 5.79 2.49 -24.94
C ASP A 241 6.70 2.74 -23.72
N PRO A 242 7.67 3.67 -23.80
CA PRO A 242 8.62 3.92 -22.72
C PRO A 242 7.97 4.36 -21.40
N ALA A 243 6.95 5.23 -21.46
CA ALA A 243 6.28 5.75 -20.27
C ALA A 243 5.45 4.64 -19.61
N LYS A 244 4.65 3.91 -20.40
CA LYS A 244 3.83 2.81 -19.87
C LYS A 244 4.68 1.64 -19.38
N ARG A 245 5.89 1.44 -19.91
CA ARG A 245 6.87 0.50 -19.35
C ARG A 245 7.34 0.87 -17.95
N CYS A 246 7.52 2.16 -17.63
CA CYS A 246 7.80 2.58 -16.26
C CYS A 246 6.68 2.14 -15.31
N VAL A 247 5.43 2.26 -15.75
CA VAL A 247 4.24 1.82 -15.01
C VAL A 247 4.25 0.30 -14.83
N LEU A 248 4.47 -0.48 -15.89
CA LEU A 248 4.54 -1.95 -15.81
C LEU A 248 5.66 -2.42 -14.87
N ASN A 249 6.81 -1.73 -14.86
CA ASN A 249 7.91 -2.03 -13.95
C ASN A 249 7.56 -1.78 -12.47
N PHE A 250 6.55 -0.96 -12.17
CA PHE A 250 5.96 -0.87 -10.84
C PHE A 250 4.97 -2.02 -10.57
N ILE A 251 4.00 -2.24 -11.48
CA ILE A 251 2.89 -3.19 -11.24
C ILE A 251 3.41 -4.64 -11.10
N ARG A 252 4.33 -5.06 -11.97
CA ARG A 252 4.86 -6.43 -11.99
C ARG A 252 5.42 -6.87 -10.64
N PRO A 253 6.39 -6.14 -10.02
CA PRO A 253 6.89 -6.51 -8.70
C PRO A 253 5.84 -6.35 -7.61
N PHE A 254 5.01 -5.31 -7.68
CA PHE A 254 3.97 -5.07 -6.69
C PHE A 254 2.98 -6.25 -6.59
N GLY A 255 2.66 -6.89 -7.72
CA GLY A 255 1.78 -8.06 -7.77
C GLY A 255 2.39 -9.41 -7.32
N GLY A 256 3.58 -9.42 -6.69
CA GLY A 256 4.18 -10.64 -6.17
C GLY A 256 5.67 -10.57 -5.84
N PRO A 257 6.55 -10.30 -6.82
CA PRO A 257 8.01 -10.33 -6.64
C PRO A 257 8.54 -9.43 -5.51
N ILE A 258 7.86 -8.33 -5.18
CA ILE A 258 8.23 -7.45 -4.05
C ILE A 258 8.31 -8.22 -2.72
N HIS A 259 7.50 -9.28 -2.57
CA HIS A 259 7.51 -10.16 -1.40
C HIS A 259 8.78 -11.00 -1.29
N MET A 260 9.48 -11.24 -2.40
CA MET A 260 10.75 -11.97 -2.42
C MET A 260 11.95 -11.02 -2.36
N MET A 261 11.81 -9.84 -2.95
CA MET A 261 12.91 -8.90 -3.17
C MET A 261 13.18 -7.96 -1.99
N THR A 262 12.24 -7.90 -1.04
CA THR A 262 12.34 -7.04 0.13
C THR A 262 12.21 -7.84 1.42
N ARG A 263 12.95 -7.43 2.45
CA ARG A 263 13.00 -8.12 3.75
C ARG A 263 11.68 -8.08 4.52
N ARG A 264 10.81 -7.10 4.22
CA ARG A 264 9.53 -6.86 4.88
C ARG A 264 8.45 -7.92 4.59
N TYR A 265 8.74 -8.99 3.86
CA TYR A 265 7.74 -10.03 3.57
C TYR A 265 8.18 -11.45 3.92
N ARG A 266 9.21 -11.59 4.77
CA ARG A 266 9.60 -12.85 5.43
C ARG A 266 9.78 -14.05 4.51
N PHE A 267 10.01 -13.81 3.22
CA PHE A 267 10.17 -14.88 2.25
C PHE A 267 11.27 -15.88 2.66
N VAL A 268 12.41 -15.37 3.16
CA VAL A 268 13.51 -16.20 3.65
C VAL A 268 13.12 -16.91 4.96
N GLU A 269 12.57 -16.17 5.93
CA GLU A 269 12.17 -16.71 7.23
C GLU A 269 11.06 -17.77 7.13
N ASP A 270 10.21 -17.66 6.12
CA ASP A 270 9.11 -18.58 5.88
C ASP A 270 9.53 -19.78 5.00
N GLY A 271 10.83 -19.95 4.75
CA GLY A 271 11.40 -21.10 4.06
C GLY A 271 11.32 -20.99 2.53
N LEU A 272 11.50 -19.78 1.99
CA LEU A 272 11.37 -19.46 0.56
C LEU A 272 9.95 -19.72 0.03
N MET A 273 8.94 -19.47 0.86
CA MET A 273 7.53 -19.63 0.52
C MET A 273 6.78 -18.29 0.60
N ILE A 274 6.01 -17.99 -0.44
CA ILE A 274 5.13 -16.81 -0.48
C ILE A 274 3.71 -17.22 -0.11
N GLY A 275 3.05 -16.41 0.71
CA GLY A 275 1.66 -16.66 1.07
C GLY A 275 1.49 -17.88 1.99
N ARG A 276 2.50 -18.19 2.82
CA ARG A 276 2.35 -19.15 3.89
C ARG A 276 1.25 -18.67 4.86
N PRO A 277 0.28 -19.53 5.24
CA PRO A 277 -0.70 -19.16 6.25
C PRO A 277 -0.03 -18.76 7.56
N GLU A 278 -0.57 -17.75 8.23
CA GLU A 278 -0.05 -17.29 9.52
C GLU A 278 -0.19 -18.39 10.60
N THR A 279 0.92 -18.71 11.26
CA THR A 279 0.95 -19.49 12.50
C THR A 279 0.84 -18.54 13.70
N ASP A 280 0.59 -19.06 14.90
CA ASP A 280 0.55 -18.23 16.10
C ASP A 280 1.89 -17.49 16.32
N GLN A 281 3.01 -18.19 16.07
CA GLN A 281 4.34 -17.59 16.06
C GLN A 281 4.49 -16.47 15.01
N VAL A 282 3.91 -16.63 13.81
CA VAL A 282 3.93 -15.56 12.80
C VAL A 282 3.19 -14.33 13.32
N VAL A 283 2.01 -14.52 13.91
CA VAL A 283 1.22 -13.41 14.45
C VAL A 283 1.91 -12.73 15.62
N GLU A 284 2.53 -13.49 16.52
CA GLU A 284 3.32 -12.96 17.63
C GLU A 284 4.51 -12.14 17.14
N LEU A 285 5.31 -12.66 16.19
CA LEU A 285 6.43 -11.94 15.60
C LEU A 285 5.99 -10.67 14.87
N THR A 286 4.90 -10.76 14.11
CA THR A 286 4.28 -9.58 13.47
C THR A 286 4.00 -8.52 14.54
N ARG A 287 3.28 -8.88 15.62
CA ARG A 287 2.88 -7.94 16.67
C ARG A 287 4.03 -7.40 17.51
N ALA A 288 5.15 -8.12 17.56
CA ALA A 288 6.40 -7.65 18.17
C ALA A 288 7.19 -6.67 17.27
N ASN A 289 6.62 -6.23 16.15
CA ASN A 289 7.26 -5.40 15.14
C ASN A 289 8.55 -6.02 14.55
N PHE A 290 8.54 -7.33 14.35
CA PHE A 290 9.64 -7.98 13.65
C PHE A 290 9.75 -7.44 12.21
N LYS A 291 10.92 -6.94 11.82
CA LYS A 291 11.20 -6.34 10.49
C LYS A 291 10.30 -5.16 10.08
N LEU A 292 9.91 -4.29 11.01
CA LEU A 292 9.04 -3.14 10.73
C LEU A 292 7.62 -3.53 10.24
N TRP A 293 7.15 -4.73 10.58
CA TRP A 293 5.88 -5.28 10.09
C TRP A 293 4.65 -4.69 10.76
N HIS A 294 4.77 -4.33 12.03
CA HIS A 294 3.64 -3.84 12.80
C HIS A 294 4.02 -2.60 13.56
N LYS A 295 3.01 -1.82 13.92
CA LYS A 295 3.24 -0.68 14.79
C LYS A 295 3.83 -1.10 16.13
N VAL A 296 4.66 -0.25 16.69
CA VAL A 296 5.19 -0.44 18.05
C VAL A 296 4.15 0.07 19.04
N ASP A 297 3.42 -0.84 19.68
CA ASP A 297 2.63 -0.51 20.87
C ASP A 297 3.62 -0.15 22.00
N SER A 298 3.50 1.04 22.62
CA SER A 298 4.37 1.46 23.74
C SER A 298 3.58 2.10 24.88
N ASP A 299 4.06 1.92 26.11
CA ASP A 299 3.37 2.14 27.40
C ASP A 299 3.15 3.61 27.82
N ILE A 300 2.62 4.48 26.95
CA ILE A 300 2.39 5.90 27.32
C ILE A 300 0.92 6.31 27.15
N VAL A 301 0.47 7.00 28.21
CA VAL A 301 -0.86 7.50 28.59
C VAL A 301 -1.69 8.10 27.43
N LYS A 302 -2.99 7.80 27.45
CA LYS A 302 -4.03 8.39 26.58
C LYS A 302 -4.08 9.92 26.74
N PRO A 303 -3.84 10.71 25.69
CA PRO A 303 -4.21 12.12 25.68
C PRO A 303 -5.73 12.28 25.60
N ASP A 304 -6.24 13.39 26.15
CA ASP A 304 -7.67 13.72 26.17
C ASP A 304 -8.21 14.07 24.77
N LYS A 305 -9.54 14.12 24.63
CA LYS A 305 -10.27 14.32 23.36
C LYS A 305 -9.70 15.48 22.52
N ASP A 306 -9.41 15.18 21.25
CA ASP A 306 -8.55 16.04 20.44
C ASP A 306 -9.31 16.86 19.40
N GLY A 307 -9.04 18.18 19.38
CA GLY A 307 -9.52 19.12 18.34
C GLY A 307 -8.88 18.91 16.97
N ARG A 308 -7.89 18.00 16.87
CA ARG A 308 -7.16 17.62 15.64
C ARG A 308 -8.02 17.36 14.40
N TYR A 309 -9.23 16.80 14.55
CA TYR A 309 -10.09 16.55 13.39
C TYR A 309 -10.52 17.86 12.71
N MET A 310 -10.93 18.87 13.47
CA MET A 310 -11.33 20.17 12.93
C MET A 310 -10.14 20.92 12.30
N ASP A 311 -8.97 20.85 12.92
CA ASP A 311 -7.73 21.44 12.37
C ASP A 311 -7.28 20.75 11.07
N THR A 312 -7.58 19.46 10.92
CA THR A 312 -7.27 18.69 9.72
C THR A 312 -8.24 19.02 8.60
N ILE A 313 -9.54 19.07 8.90
CA ILE A 313 -10.59 19.42 7.92
C ILE A 313 -10.45 20.85 7.42
N THR A 314 -10.06 21.81 8.27
CA THR A 314 -9.86 23.22 7.82
C THR A 314 -8.71 23.40 6.83
N LYS A 315 -7.83 22.41 6.67
CA LYS A 315 -6.66 22.45 5.77
C LYS A 315 -6.76 21.43 4.62
N PHE A 316 -7.95 20.87 4.38
CA PHE A 316 -8.13 19.73 3.47
C PHE A 316 -7.60 19.97 2.06
N ASP A 317 -7.76 21.17 1.49
CA ASP A 317 -7.32 21.51 0.12
C ASP A 317 -5.80 21.32 -0.09
N LYS A 318 -5.01 21.41 0.98
CA LYS A 318 -3.55 21.22 0.93
C LYS A 318 -3.10 19.81 1.30
N LEU A 319 -3.96 19.07 2.01
CA LEU A 319 -3.57 17.87 2.74
C LEU A 319 -4.22 16.60 2.24
N MET A 320 -5.36 16.73 1.56
CA MET A 320 -6.20 15.61 1.16
C MET A 320 -6.32 15.54 -0.35
N LEU A 321 -6.36 14.32 -0.87
CA LEU A 321 -6.73 14.05 -2.25
C LEU A 321 -8.15 14.58 -2.56
N PRO A 322 -8.44 14.96 -3.82
CA PRO A 322 -9.73 15.52 -4.20
C PRO A 322 -10.92 14.65 -3.77
N GLY A 323 -11.92 15.26 -3.14
CA GLY A 323 -13.15 14.60 -2.69
C GLY A 323 -13.05 13.82 -1.36
N PHE A 324 -11.84 13.64 -0.80
CA PHE A 324 -11.68 12.86 0.43
C PHE A 324 -12.31 13.53 1.65
N CYS A 325 -12.23 14.85 1.77
CA CYS A 325 -12.89 15.60 2.85
C CYS A 325 -14.40 15.34 2.88
N GLY A 326 -15.08 15.53 1.75
CA GLY A 326 -16.52 15.25 1.63
C GLY A 326 -16.85 13.77 1.87
N LEU A 327 -15.96 12.85 1.50
CA LEU A 327 -16.09 11.44 1.84
C LEU A 327 -16.05 11.22 3.36
N LEU A 328 -15.08 11.79 4.08
CA LEU A 328 -14.97 11.69 5.55
C LEU A 328 -16.17 12.31 6.27
N GLU A 329 -16.64 13.48 5.81
CA GLU A 329 -17.80 14.16 6.36
C GLU A 329 -19.06 13.29 6.22
N SER A 330 -19.29 12.75 5.01
CA SER A 330 -20.42 11.86 4.73
C SER A 330 -20.30 10.46 5.37
N SER A 331 -19.13 10.11 5.90
CA SER A 331 -18.83 8.86 6.61
C SER A 331 -18.79 9.02 8.14
N ALA A 332 -19.43 10.06 8.67
CA ALA A 332 -19.64 10.26 10.12
C ALA A 332 -20.28 9.04 10.79
N ARG A 333 -21.13 8.34 10.04
CA ARG A 333 -21.86 7.14 10.48
C ARG A 333 -21.58 6.02 9.50
N LYS A 334 -21.81 4.78 9.96
CA LYS A 334 -21.73 3.59 9.12
C LYS A 334 -22.68 3.70 7.93
N HIS A 335 -22.20 3.27 6.76
CA HIS A 335 -23.02 3.19 5.56
C HIS A 335 -24.17 2.17 5.70
N CYS A 336 -23.92 1.06 6.39
CA CYS A 336 -24.89 -0.02 6.59
C CYS A 336 -24.94 -0.41 8.08
N SER A 337 -26.14 -0.51 8.63
CA SER A 337 -26.38 -0.87 10.05
C SER A 337 -26.03 -2.32 10.37
N TYR A 338 -26.07 -3.21 9.38
CA TYR A 338 -25.70 -4.62 9.51
C TYR A 338 -24.19 -4.87 9.40
N CYS A 339 -23.41 -3.89 8.91
CA CYS A 339 -21.96 -3.96 8.91
C CYS A 339 -21.40 -3.71 10.32
N SER A 340 -20.47 -4.57 10.74
CA SER A 340 -19.88 -4.50 12.08
C SER A 340 -18.43 -4.00 11.99
N ASN A 341 -17.98 -3.26 13.01
CA ASN A 341 -16.56 -2.95 13.11
C ASN A 341 -15.84 -4.24 13.54
N ALA A 342 -14.60 -4.45 13.12
CA ALA A 342 -13.78 -5.47 13.74
C ALA A 342 -13.71 -5.19 15.24
N VAL A 343 -14.26 -6.09 16.05
CA VAL A 343 -14.29 -5.95 17.51
C VAL A 343 -12.85 -5.88 18.02
N SER A 344 -12.47 -4.78 18.67
CA SER A 344 -11.12 -4.57 19.22
C SER A 344 -10.72 -5.60 20.29
N SER A 345 -11.68 -6.36 20.81
CA SER A 345 -11.51 -7.40 21.83
C SER A 345 -11.62 -8.84 21.32
N SER A 346 -11.68 -9.09 20.00
CA SER A 346 -11.76 -10.49 19.54
C SER A 346 -10.42 -11.21 19.73
N LEU A 347 -10.42 -12.27 20.53
CA LEU A 347 -9.31 -13.23 20.72
C LEU A 347 -8.83 -13.89 19.41
N ASP A 348 -9.58 -13.73 18.31
CA ASP A 348 -9.19 -14.23 17.00
C ASP A 348 -8.11 -13.33 16.37
N ILE A 349 -6.87 -13.75 16.56
CA ILE A 349 -5.66 -13.05 16.14
C ILE A 349 -5.42 -13.09 14.61
N ARG A 350 -6.27 -13.80 13.85
CA ARG A 350 -6.11 -14.06 12.41
C ARG A 350 -7.16 -13.32 11.59
N ARG A 351 -7.30 -12.01 11.77
CA ARG A 351 -8.38 -11.22 11.18
C ARG A 351 -7.93 -9.85 10.73
N PHE A 352 -8.54 -9.36 9.65
CA PHE A 352 -8.42 -7.97 9.21
C PHE A 352 -9.06 -7.00 10.23
N GLY A 353 -8.49 -5.80 10.33
CA GLY A 353 -8.93 -4.75 11.26
C GLY A 353 -10.03 -3.84 10.71
N GLY A 354 -10.39 -3.97 9.44
CA GLY A 354 -11.39 -3.15 8.77
C GLY A 354 -12.84 -3.45 9.18
N VAL A 355 -13.78 -2.73 8.55
CA VAL A 355 -15.22 -2.99 8.73
C VAL A 355 -15.58 -4.33 8.09
N ARG A 356 -16.35 -5.15 8.82
CA ARG A 356 -16.91 -6.39 8.30
C ARG A 356 -18.23 -6.12 7.61
N LEU A 357 -18.23 -6.35 6.30
CA LEU A 357 -19.42 -6.23 5.48
C LEU A 357 -20.43 -7.36 5.78
N CYS A 358 -21.73 -7.03 5.78
CA CYS A 358 -22.79 -8.03 5.73
C CYS A 358 -22.83 -8.72 4.35
N ASP A 359 -23.57 -9.83 4.23
CA ASP A 359 -23.57 -10.64 3.00
C ASP A 359 -24.09 -9.88 1.78
N GLU A 360 -25.07 -8.97 1.96
CA GLU A 360 -25.59 -8.12 0.89
C GLU A 360 -24.52 -7.13 0.40
N CYS A 361 -23.86 -6.41 1.31
CA CYS A 361 -22.75 -5.53 0.95
C CYS A 361 -21.62 -6.31 0.26
N LYS A 362 -21.27 -7.50 0.76
CA LYS A 362 -20.27 -8.37 0.11
C LYS A 362 -20.69 -8.77 -1.30
N ALA A 363 -21.96 -9.08 -1.54
CA ALA A 363 -22.45 -9.43 -2.86
C ALA A 363 -22.23 -8.29 -3.87
N ASN A 364 -22.48 -7.04 -3.48
CA ASN A 364 -22.21 -5.86 -4.31
C ASN A 364 -20.71 -5.71 -4.63
N TRP A 365 -19.85 -5.92 -3.64
CA TRP A 365 -18.40 -5.88 -3.83
C TRP A 365 -17.88 -7.01 -4.73
N ARG A 366 -18.38 -8.23 -4.55
CA ARG A 366 -18.06 -9.37 -5.43
C ARG A 366 -18.50 -9.11 -6.87
N SER A 367 -19.68 -8.51 -7.06
CA SER A 367 -20.16 -8.09 -8.39
C SER A 367 -19.22 -7.09 -9.05
N PHE A 368 -18.77 -6.08 -8.31
CA PHE A 368 -17.78 -5.10 -8.79
C PHE A 368 -16.46 -5.76 -9.23
N MET A 369 -15.94 -6.70 -8.44
CA MET A 369 -14.71 -7.42 -8.76
C MET A 369 -14.87 -8.30 -10.01
N ARG A 370 -15.99 -9.03 -10.14
CA ARG A 370 -16.26 -9.85 -11.35
C ARG A 370 -16.41 -9.02 -12.61
N ALA A 371 -16.82 -7.75 -12.48
CA ALA A 371 -16.91 -6.84 -13.60
C ALA A 371 -15.54 -6.27 -14.05
N ALA A 372 -14.41 -6.68 -13.44
CA ALA A 372 -13.08 -6.15 -13.74
C ALA A 372 -12.75 -6.19 -15.24
N ARG A 373 -12.83 -7.36 -15.89
CA ARG A 373 -12.53 -7.49 -17.33
C ARG A 373 -13.34 -6.53 -18.20
N ALA A 374 -14.63 -6.36 -17.90
CA ALA A 374 -15.49 -5.45 -18.64
C ALA A 374 -15.07 -3.98 -18.44
N ARG A 375 -14.71 -3.58 -17.21
CA ARG A 375 -14.22 -2.23 -16.91
C ARG A 375 -12.87 -1.96 -17.58
N PHE A 376 -11.93 -2.90 -17.54
CA PHE A 376 -10.66 -2.78 -18.25
C PHE A 376 -10.83 -2.72 -19.77
N ALA A 377 -11.70 -3.55 -20.36
CA ALA A 377 -11.99 -3.51 -21.78
C ALA A 377 -12.62 -2.19 -22.25
N ALA A 378 -13.38 -1.53 -21.37
CA ALA A 378 -13.97 -0.22 -21.66
C ALA A 378 -12.91 0.90 -21.60
N ALA A 379 -12.03 0.88 -20.60
CA ALA A 379 -11.02 1.92 -20.38
C ALA A 379 -9.76 1.76 -21.25
N PHE A 380 -9.44 0.53 -21.66
CA PHE A 380 -8.28 0.19 -22.50
C PHE A 380 -8.74 -0.60 -23.74
N PRO A 381 -9.26 0.09 -24.77
CA PRO A 381 -9.75 -0.57 -25.98
C PRO A 381 -8.70 -1.47 -26.66
N GLU A 382 -7.41 -1.18 -26.48
CA GLU A 382 -6.30 -1.93 -27.06
C GLU A 382 -6.14 -3.37 -26.53
N ILE A 383 -6.70 -3.69 -25.35
CA ILE A 383 -6.69 -5.04 -24.74
C ILE A 383 -8.07 -5.71 -24.76
N LYS A 384 -9.09 -5.08 -25.35
CA LYS A 384 -10.49 -5.51 -25.27
C LYS A 384 -10.70 -6.94 -25.73
N GLU A 385 -10.04 -7.35 -26.82
CA GLU A 385 -10.23 -8.68 -27.38
C GLU A 385 -9.63 -9.75 -26.47
N GLU A 386 -8.41 -9.51 -25.99
CA GLU A 386 -7.65 -10.41 -25.13
C GLU A 386 -8.39 -10.66 -23.80
N VAL A 387 -8.94 -9.61 -23.18
CA VAL A 387 -9.56 -9.75 -21.87
C VAL A 387 -11.00 -10.26 -21.92
N LEU A 388 -11.75 -10.01 -23.01
CA LEU A 388 -13.15 -10.46 -23.11
C LEU A 388 -13.33 -11.81 -23.79
N LYS A 389 -12.49 -12.16 -24.78
CA LYS A 389 -12.64 -13.42 -25.54
C LYS A 389 -11.80 -14.57 -24.97
N GLY A 390 -10.89 -14.26 -24.03
CA GLY A 390 -9.87 -15.19 -23.54
C GLY A 390 -8.78 -15.42 -24.59
N TRP A 391 -7.57 -15.75 -24.16
CA TRP A 391 -6.44 -15.96 -25.06
C TRP A 391 -6.69 -17.23 -25.90
N GLN A 392 -7.17 -17.06 -27.13
CA GLN A 392 -7.08 -18.13 -28.13
C GLN A 392 -5.64 -18.15 -28.62
N CYS A 393 -4.84 -19.11 -28.15
CA CYS A 393 -3.51 -19.33 -28.69
C CYS A 393 -3.61 -19.48 -30.22
N CYS A 394 -3.02 -18.53 -30.95
CA CYS A 394 -2.75 -18.70 -32.37
C CYS A 394 -1.79 -19.87 -32.53
N GLY A 395 -2.30 -21.02 -32.99
CA GLY A 395 -1.50 -22.23 -33.10
C GLY A 395 -2.28 -23.47 -33.52
N SER A 396 -3.21 -23.33 -34.47
CA SER A 396 -3.65 -24.47 -35.28
C SER A 396 -3.60 -24.08 -36.76
N SER A 397 -2.38 -23.78 -37.21
CA SER A 397 -2.05 -24.00 -38.62
C SER A 397 -2.02 -25.51 -38.84
N SER A 398 -3.11 -26.02 -39.42
CA SER A 398 -3.17 -27.36 -40.00
C SER A 398 -2.03 -27.51 -40.99
N SER A 399 -1.31 -28.63 -40.87
CA SER A 399 -0.52 -29.19 -41.96
C SER A 399 -1.42 -30.04 -42.85
#